data_AF-A0A7J6XF67-F1
#
_entry.id   AF-A0A7J6XF67-F1
#
_cell.length_a   1.000
_cell.length_b   1.000
_cell.length_c   1.000
_cell.angle_alpha   90.00
_cell.angle_beta   90.00
_cell.angle_gamma   90.00
#
_symmetry.space_group_name_H-M   'P 1'
#
loop_
_entity.id
_entity.type
_entity.pdbx_description
1 polymer ?
#
loop_
_entity_poly.entity_id
_entity_poly.type
_entity_poly.pdbx_seq_one_letter_code
_entity_poly.pdbx_strand_id
1 'polypeptide(L)'
;MDIMKEGVGETSYAKNSSFQRSVLSKVKPFIEETIVQLYCTTFPQRLTIADLGCSTGTNSIFIISELLKAISEVCQKLGRSPPEFQVLLNDLPENDFNTVFKSTPNFYEKF
;
A
#
# COMPACT_ATOMS: atom_id res chain seq x y z
N MET A 1 15.69 -13.25 7.59
CA MET A 1 14.93 -12.57 6.52
C MET A 1 15.96 -11.87 5.67
N ASP A 2 15.93 -12.10 4.37
CA ASP A 2 16.89 -11.50 3.45
C ASP A 2 16.36 -10.15 2.98
N ILE A 3 17.26 -9.16 2.87
CA ILE A 3 16.92 -7.81 2.39
C ILE A 3 16.88 -7.82 0.86
N MET A 4 15.95 -7.07 0.29
CA MET A 4 15.77 -6.98 -1.15
C MET A 4 16.77 -6.01 -1.77
N LYS A 5 17.23 -6.32 -2.99
CA LYS A 5 18.25 -5.51 -3.67
C LYS A 5 17.79 -4.07 -3.90
N GLU A 6 18.54 -3.13 -3.34
CA GLU A 6 18.23 -1.70 -3.25
C GLU A 6 18.26 -0.96 -4.60
N GLY A 7 17.76 0.28 -4.57
CA GLY A 7 17.81 1.22 -5.69
C GLY A 7 16.78 0.96 -6.79
N VAL A 8 16.99 1.62 -7.93
CA VAL A 8 16.07 1.62 -9.09
C VAL A 8 16.73 1.12 -10.38
N GLY A 9 17.93 0.56 -10.29
CA GLY A 9 18.67 0.03 -11.45
C GLY A 9 18.12 -1.31 -11.95
N GLU A 10 18.62 -1.80 -13.08
CA GLU A 10 18.09 -3.01 -13.76
C GLU A 10 18.10 -4.29 -12.92
N THR A 11 19.00 -4.38 -11.95
CA THR A 11 19.07 -5.54 -11.04
C THR A 11 18.43 -5.30 -9.68
N SER A 12 17.83 -4.12 -9.47
CA SER A 12 17.10 -3.79 -8.24
C SER A 12 15.82 -4.61 -8.09
N TYR A 13 15.36 -4.78 -6.87
CA TYR A 13 14.08 -5.40 -6.59
C TYR A 13 12.93 -4.62 -7.25
N ALA A 14 12.97 -3.29 -7.24
CA ALA A 14 11.95 -2.43 -7.84
C ALA A 14 11.68 -2.75 -9.33
N LYS A 15 12.67 -3.28 -10.06
CA LYS A 15 12.57 -3.70 -11.47
C LYS A 15 12.31 -5.19 -11.67
N ASN A 16 12.54 -6.02 -10.64
CA ASN A 16 12.49 -7.48 -10.73
C ASN A 16 11.43 -8.12 -9.82
N SER A 17 10.47 -7.33 -9.31
CA SER A 17 9.43 -7.77 -8.38
C SER A 17 8.08 -8.11 -9.05
N SER A 18 8.10 -8.53 -10.32
CA SER A 18 6.89 -8.77 -11.12
C SER A 18 6.06 -9.95 -10.63
N PHE A 19 6.73 -10.99 -10.11
CA PHE A 19 6.05 -12.15 -9.53
C PHE A 19 5.26 -11.74 -8.27
N GLN A 20 5.88 -11.01 -7.36
CA GLN A 20 5.24 -10.49 -6.15
C GLN A 20 4.08 -9.55 -6.50
N ARG A 21 4.25 -8.73 -7.55
CA ARG A 21 3.16 -7.89 -8.06
C ARG A 21 1.98 -8.71 -8.59
N SER A 22 2.24 -9.81 -9.28
CA SER A 22 1.18 -10.73 -9.75
C SER A 22 0.43 -11.38 -8.58
N VAL A 23 1.15 -11.82 -7.55
CA VAL A 23 0.54 -12.37 -6.33
C VAL A 23 -0.34 -11.31 -5.65
N LEU A 24 0.16 -10.09 -5.49
CA LEU A 24 -0.62 -8.96 -4.94
C LEU A 24 -1.92 -8.72 -5.72
N SER A 25 -1.86 -8.70 -7.05
CA SER A 25 -3.05 -8.55 -7.89
C SER A 25 -4.08 -9.67 -7.71
N LYS A 26 -3.63 -10.91 -7.41
CA LYS A 26 -4.55 -12.04 -7.14
C LYS A 26 -5.22 -11.96 -5.78
N VAL A 27 -4.50 -11.48 -4.75
CA VAL A 27 -5.06 -11.35 -3.39
C VAL A 27 -5.81 -10.04 -3.18
N LYS A 28 -5.57 -9.04 -4.04
CA LYS A 28 -6.19 -7.70 -3.96
C LYS A 28 -7.70 -7.74 -3.68
N PRO A 29 -8.55 -8.48 -4.43
CA PRO A 29 -10.00 -8.45 -4.21
C PRO A 29 -10.40 -8.86 -2.78
N PHE A 30 -9.68 -9.83 -2.21
CA PHE A 30 -9.94 -10.32 -0.85
C PHE A 30 -9.58 -9.28 0.22
N ILE A 31 -8.45 -8.57 0.04
CA ILE A 31 -8.02 -7.53 0.99
C ILE A 31 -8.93 -6.30 0.90
N GLU A 32 -9.36 -5.92 -0.32
CA GLU A 32 -10.33 -4.84 -0.54
C GLU A 32 -11.67 -5.14 0.13
N GLU A 33 -12.21 -6.34 -0.05
CA GLU A 33 -13.45 -6.76 0.61
C GLU A 33 -13.32 -6.70 2.14
N THR A 34 -12.22 -7.23 2.68
CA THR A 34 -11.95 -7.26 4.12
C THR A 34 -11.87 -5.85 4.71
N ILE A 35 -11.14 -4.94 4.08
CA ILE A 35 -10.96 -3.58 4.62
C ILE A 35 -12.24 -2.74 4.51
N VAL A 36 -13.01 -2.94 3.44
CA VAL A 36 -14.33 -2.31 3.28
C VAL A 36 -15.29 -2.81 4.34
N GLN A 37 -15.32 -4.12 4.60
CA GLN A 37 -16.15 -4.69 5.67
C GLN A 37 -15.76 -4.13 7.04
N LEU A 38 -14.46 -4.04 7.33
CA LEU A 38 -13.95 -3.44 8.56
C LEU A 38 -14.43 -1.98 8.72
N TYR A 39 -14.27 -1.17 7.68
CA TYR A 39 -14.72 0.22 7.67
C TYR A 39 -16.23 0.33 7.90
N CYS A 40 -17.04 -0.43 7.17
CA CYS A 40 -18.50 -0.41 7.29
C CYS A 40 -19.01 -0.92 8.64
N THR A 41 -18.22 -1.71 9.37
CA THR A 41 -18.59 -2.23 10.69
C THR A 41 -18.24 -1.24 11.81
N THR A 42 -17.15 -0.48 11.64
CA THR A 42 -16.57 0.32 12.73
C THR A 42 -16.68 1.84 12.53
N PHE A 43 -16.86 2.31 11.28
CA PHE A 43 -16.89 3.72 10.88
C PHE A 43 -15.84 4.58 11.58
N PRO A 44 -14.56 4.18 11.54
CA PRO A 44 -13.53 4.83 12.32
C PRO A 44 -13.26 6.23 11.76
N GLN A 45 -12.91 7.18 12.62
CA GLN A 45 -12.44 8.51 12.18
C GLN A 45 -11.05 8.46 11.57
N ARG A 46 -10.22 7.50 12.02
CA ARG A 46 -8.88 7.22 11.51
C ARG A 46 -8.73 5.73 11.22
N LEU A 47 -8.23 5.40 10.05
CA LEU A 47 -7.89 4.04 9.66
C LEU A 47 -6.37 3.91 9.48
N THR A 48 -5.75 3.01 10.24
CA THR A 48 -4.31 2.74 10.17
C THR A 48 -4.06 1.45 9.42
N ILE A 49 -3.18 1.48 8.42
CA ILE A 49 -2.77 0.35 7.60
C ILE A 49 -1.27 0.16 7.79
N ALA A 50 -0.84 -1.04 8.18
CA ALA A 50 0.57 -1.39 8.31
C ALA A 50 0.94 -2.45 7.27
N ASP A 51 1.96 -2.16 6.46
CA ASP A 51 2.58 -3.14 5.57
C ASP A 51 3.90 -3.63 6.18
N LEU A 52 3.98 -4.94 6.45
CA LEU A 52 5.07 -5.58 7.16
C LEU A 52 5.92 -6.36 6.16
N GLY A 53 7.12 -5.86 5.86
CA GLY A 53 7.98 -6.32 4.77
C GLY A 53 7.73 -5.54 3.47
N CYS A 54 7.74 -4.21 3.56
CA CYS A 54 7.39 -3.33 2.44
C CYS A 54 8.44 -3.29 1.31
N SER A 55 9.67 -3.69 1.58
CA SER A 55 10.79 -3.66 0.65
C SER A 55 11.06 -2.25 0.07
N THR A 56 11.81 -2.18 -1.03
CA THR A 56 12.34 -0.97 -1.69
C THR A 56 11.60 -0.61 -2.99
N GLY A 57 10.47 -1.27 -3.26
CA GLY A 57 9.74 -1.18 -4.54
C GLY A 57 8.37 -0.50 -4.46
N THR A 58 7.70 -0.37 -5.61
CA THR A 58 6.38 0.28 -5.72
C THR A 58 5.19 -0.63 -5.36
N ASN A 59 5.45 -1.89 -5.01
CA ASN A 59 4.41 -2.88 -4.73
C ASN A 59 3.58 -2.53 -3.49
N SER A 60 4.23 -2.11 -2.40
CA SER A 60 3.55 -1.67 -1.17
C SER A 60 2.68 -0.45 -1.40
N ILE A 61 3.25 0.57 -2.05
CA ILE A 61 2.53 1.78 -2.42
C ILE A 61 1.33 1.45 -3.32
N PHE A 62 1.50 0.54 -4.28
CA PHE A 62 0.42 0.10 -5.15
C PHE A 62 -0.74 -0.51 -4.35
N ILE A 63 -0.50 -1.53 -3.51
CA ILE A 63 -1.61 -2.16 -2.79
C ILE A 63 -2.27 -1.17 -1.84
N ILE A 64 -1.50 -0.32 -1.15
CA ILE A 64 -2.03 0.73 -0.29
C ILE A 64 -2.94 1.69 -1.08
N SER A 65 -2.53 2.14 -2.27
CA SER A 65 -3.38 2.99 -3.12
C SER A 65 -4.74 2.36 -3.41
N GLU A 66 -4.75 1.07 -3.76
CA GLU A 66 -5.99 0.36 -4.09
C GLU A 66 -6.91 0.26 -2.86
N LEU A 67 -6.36 -0.01 -1.66
CA LEU A 67 -7.15 -0.07 -0.43
C LEU A 67 -7.76 1.29 -0.06
N LEU A 68 -6.98 2.37 -0.15
CA LEU A 68 -7.49 3.72 0.12
C LEU A 68 -8.61 4.10 -0.86
N LYS A 69 -8.46 3.73 -2.13
CA LYS A 69 -9.49 3.92 -3.16
C LYS A 69 -10.76 3.15 -2.85
N ALA A 70 -10.67 1.86 -2.50
CA ALA A 70 -11.82 1.03 -2.16
C ALA A 70 -12.63 1.62 -0.99
N ILE A 71 -11.95 2.12 0.05
CA ILE A 71 -12.62 2.78 1.18
C ILE A 71 -13.26 4.10 0.75
N SER A 72 -12.57 4.91 -0.05
CA SER A 72 -13.06 6.19 -0.53
C SER A 72 -14.33 6.04 -1.39
N GLU A 73 -14.37 5.04 -2.26
CA GLU A 73 -15.54 4.68 -3.07
C GLU A 73 -16.73 4.27 -2.21
N VAL A 74 -16.48 3.48 -1.15
CA VAL A 74 -17.54 3.07 -0.22
C VAL A 74 -18.04 4.25 0.62
N CYS A 75 -17.15 5.12 1.07
CA CYS A 75 -17.54 6.35 1.77
C CYS A 75 -18.44 7.23 0.89
N GLN A 76 -18.07 7.40 -0.38
CA GLN A 76 -18.87 8.15 -1.35
C GLN A 76 -20.27 7.55 -1.52
N LYS A 77 -20.38 6.22 -1.69
CA LYS A 77 -21.68 5.52 -1.80
C LYS A 77 -22.55 5.67 -0.57
N LEU A 78 -21.94 5.78 0.61
CA LEU A 78 -22.61 5.98 1.89
C LEU A 78 -22.88 7.46 2.22
N GLY A 79 -22.47 8.40 1.35
CA GLY A 79 -22.61 9.83 1.60
C GLY A 79 -21.73 10.35 2.75
N ARG A 80 -20.59 9.72 2.99
CA ARG A 80 -19.66 10.03 4.09
C ARG A 80 -18.34 10.58 3.57
N SER A 81 -17.68 11.41 4.37
CA SER A 81 -16.28 11.74 4.15
C SER A 81 -15.39 10.51 4.43
N PRO A 82 -14.31 10.30 3.66
CA PRO A 82 -13.30 9.31 4.00
C PRO A 82 -12.68 9.56 5.40
N PRO A 83 -12.21 8.51 6.10
CA PRO A 83 -11.47 8.67 7.35
C PRO A 83 -10.07 9.26 7.09
N GLU A 84 -9.41 9.70 8.16
CA GLU A 84 -7.97 9.98 8.12
C GLU A 84 -7.22 8.66 7.88
N PHE A 85 -6.38 8.62 6.86
CA PHE A 85 -5.55 7.46 6.57
C PHE A 85 -4.17 7.61 7.19
N GLN A 86 -3.75 6.61 7.95
CA GLN A 86 -2.38 6.49 8.45
C GLN A 86 -1.76 5.22 7.86
N VAL A 87 -0.64 5.37 7.17
CA VAL A 87 0.06 4.25 6.54
C VAL A 87 1.42 4.07 7.21
N LEU A 88 1.70 2.85 7.68
CA LEU A 88 2.95 2.46 8.31
C LEU A 88 3.65 1.46 7.40
N LEU A 89 4.81 1.85 6.86
CA LEU A 89 5.66 0.99 6.06
C LEU A 89 6.77 0.45 6.96
N ASN A 90 6.82 -0.87 7.12
CA ASN A 90 7.81 -1.53 7.97
C ASN A 90 8.65 -2.52 7.16
N ASP A 91 9.94 -2.52 7.44
CA ASP A 91 10.91 -3.51 6.98
C ASP A 91 12.12 -3.50 7.93
N LEU A 92 13.13 -4.31 7.65
CA LEU A 92 14.40 -4.33 8.37
C LEU A 92 15.12 -2.97 8.27
N PRO A 93 15.97 -2.61 9.25
CA PRO A 93 16.67 -1.32 9.28
C PRO A 93 17.49 -1.01 8.03
N GLU A 94 18.01 -2.04 7.36
CA GLU A 94 18.84 -1.94 6.17
C GLU A 94 18.03 -1.73 4.87
N ASN A 95 16.70 -1.76 4.93
CA ASN A 95 15.88 -1.50 3.75
C ASN A 95 16.09 -0.06 3.23
N ASP A 96 16.16 0.10 1.90
CA ASP A 96 16.26 1.42 1.26
C ASP A 96 14.90 2.15 1.26
N PHE A 97 14.52 2.64 2.44
CA PHE A 97 13.37 3.51 2.64
C PHE A 97 13.49 4.84 1.87
N ASN A 98 14.70 5.28 1.51
CA ASN A 98 14.88 6.51 0.75
C ASN A 98 14.24 6.39 -0.64
N THR A 99 14.40 5.24 -1.30
CA THR A 99 13.74 4.97 -2.58
C THR A 99 12.22 4.94 -2.43
N VAL A 100 11.71 4.35 -1.35
CA VAL A 100 10.26 4.35 -1.05
C VAL A 100 9.75 5.78 -0.86
N PHE A 101 10.40 6.58 -0.02
CA PHE A 101 10.01 7.97 0.24
C PHE A 101 10.08 8.85 -1.00
N LYS A 102 11.09 8.68 -1.87
CA LYS A 102 11.18 9.40 -3.15
C LYS A 102 10.02 9.10 -4.10
N SER A 103 9.35 7.96 -3.95
CA SER A 103 8.20 7.60 -4.78
C SER A 103 6.85 8.07 -4.21
N THR A 104 6.83 8.64 -3.01
CA THR A 104 5.60 9.13 -2.37
C THR A 104 4.93 10.31 -3.08
N PRO A 105 5.62 11.28 -3.72
CA PRO A 105 4.93 12.33 -4.47
C PRO A 105 4.01 11.78 -5.57
N ASN A 106 4.48 10.77 -6.30
CA ASN A 106 3.72 10.08 -7.35
C ASN A 106 2.51 9.30 -6.81
N PHE A 107 2.49 9.00 -5.51
CA PHE A 107 1.34 8.39 -4.84
C PHE A 107 0.23 9.42 -4.60
N TYR A 108 0.59 10.61 -4.14
CA TYR A 108 -0.39 11.67 -3.87
C TYR A 108 -1.02 12.23 -5.14
N GLU A 109 -0.33 12.23 -6.29
CA GLU A 109 -0.92 12.64 -7.58
C GLU A 109 -2.11 11.76 -8.03
N LYS A 110 -2.32 10.60 -7.40
CA LYS A 110 -3.42 9.68 -7.73
C LYS A 110 -4.68 9.88 -6.87
N PHE A 111 -4.67 10.84 -5.95
CA PHE A 111 -5.77 11.19 -5.04
C PHE A 111 -6.07 12.69 -5.12
#